data_AF-A0A437N7U6-F1
#
_entry.id   AF-A0A437N7U6-F1
#
_cell.length_a   1.000
_cell.length_b   1.000
_cell.length_c   1.000
_cell.angle_alpha   90.00
_cell.angle_beta   90.00
_cell.angle_gamma   90.00
#
_symmetry.space_group_name_H-M   'P 1'
#
loop_
_entity.id
_entity.type
_entity.pdbx_description
1 polymer ?
#
loop_
_entity_poly.entity_id
_entity_poly.type
_entity_poly.pdbx_seq_one_letter_code
_entity_poly.pdbx_strand_id
1 'polypeptide(L)'
;MGLLGSATLAAPAPDRWWSPGEGRVFPASLDYANAHGSLRLLLDGGAMKTKGHAFFEPLGKNGRACVTCHQPADAMSLSAATAAERWEKTGGKDPLFAAIDGSNCPALPQEKRESHSLLIERGLFRIQLPWPVRQWNGRPVTPDFTIEVLRDPNGCNSGAMHGPAAGNISVYRRARPVANMKYLLAVGFPFDPKQGVALPRDPDDGTMMSGNIMADNRAGNLRMQMEDAAHGHLEYARKLTTAQIAQIKDFEMRVFTAQQVSAKAGALDTLGAQGGPRKLQASQPGALGSIGIPVWSEFAAWEKINPEDAKTLSPEQLAFRQSVARGARVFREKMFLITDSAGINSRVGFGNPVRNSCVFCHNMSQMGNDVAPGQVDLGTTTMPFADPWRDLPLFRITCLKAPHPHYGRVILTMDPGYAMTTGRCADVGKITLQSMRGLAARAPYFSNGLAKDLRGIVDYYDRRYNIGYTEQEKQDLTNMMSAL
;
A
#
# COMPACT_ATOMS: atom_id res chain seq x y z
N MET A 1 14.56 -29.49 -49.72
CA MET A 1 13.75 -29.68 -48.50
C MET A 1 14.10 -28.56 -47.53
N GLY A 2 13.30 -27.50 -47.51
CA GLY A 2 13.48 -26.36 -46.61
C GLY A 2 12.82 -26.65 -45.26
N LEU A 3 13.61 -26.54 -44.18
CA LEU A 3 13.12 -26.62 -42.81
C LEU A 3 12.39 -25.31 -42.47
N LEU A 4 11.06 -25.38 -42.38
CA LEU A 4 10.22 -24.33 -41.82
C LEU A 4 10.39 -24.31 -40.30
N GLY A 5 11.02 -23.24 -39.79
CA GLY A 5 11.11 -22.95 -38.37
C GLY A 5 9.72 -22.76 -37.79
N SER A 6 9.40 -23.54 -36.75
CA SER A 6 8.17 -23.40 -35.99
C SER A 6 8.25 -22.13 -35.14
N ALA A 7 7.56 -21.07 -35.59
CA ALA A 7 7.28 -19.91 -34.76
C ALA A 7 6.34 -20.34 -33.62
N THR A 8 6.85 -20.39 -32.39
CA THR A 8 6.02 -20.51 -31.20
C THR A 8 5.15 -19.27 -31.08
N LEU A 9 3.87 -19.40 -31.44
CA LEU A 9 2.84 -18.39 -31.16
C LEU A 9 2.84 -18.10 -29.66
N ALA A 10 3.14 -16.86 -29.28
CA ALA A 10 3.04 -16.42 -27.90
C ALA A 10 1.59 -16.64 -27.42
N ALA A 11 1.42 -17.27 -26.25
CA ALA A 11 0.10 -17.41 -25.65
C ALA A 11 -0.56 -16.02 -25.51
N PRO A 12 -1.87 -15.91 -25.75
CA PRO A 12 -2.57 -14.64 -25.59
C PRO A 12 -2.36 -14.10 -24.17
N ALA A 13 -2.14 -12.78 -24.06
CA ALA A 13 -1.97 -12.12 -22.77
C ALA A 13 -3.17 -12.42 -21.86
N PRO A 14 -2.95 -12.73 -20.57
CA PRO A 14 -4.04 -13.02 -19.66
C PRO A 14 -4.94 -11.79 -19.50
N ASP A 15 -6.26 -12.01 -19.42
CA ASP A 15 -7.16 -10.92 -19.08
C ASP A 15 -6.77 -10.35 -17.71
N ARG A 16 -6.66 -9.02 -17.68
CA ARG A 16 -6.17 -8.24 -16.53
C ARG A 16 -7.23 -8.13 -15.44
N TRP A 17 -8.50 -8.01 -15.83
CA TRP A 17 -9.60 -7.80 -14.90
C TRP A 17 -10.19 -9.14 -14.48
N TRP A 18 -10.28 -9.35 -13.18
CA TRP A 18 -10.97 -10.49 -12.57
C TRP A 18 -12.32 -10.01 -12.05
N SER A 19 -13.40 -10.50 -12.65
CA SER A 19 -14.75 -10.11 -12.23
C SER A 19 -15.18 -10.92 -10.99
N PRO A 20 -15.97 -10.32 -10.08
CA PRO A 20 -16.57 -11.06 -8.97
C PRO A 20 -17.35 -12.28 -9.47
N GLY A 21 -17.12 -13.45 -8.86
CA GLY A 21 -17.82 -14.70 -9.15
C GLY A 21 -17.49 -15.33 -10.50
N GLU A 22 -16.47 -14.83 -11.21
CA GLU A 22 -16.15 -15.31 -12.56
C GLU A 22 -15.71 -16.80 -12.60
N GLY A 23 -15.09 -17.28 -11.52
CA GLY A 23 -14.77 -18.69 -11.35
C GLY A 23 -13.59 -19.20 -12.19
N ARG A 24 -12.70 -18.32 -12.66
CA ARG A 24 -11.42 -18.70 -13.31
C ARG A 24 -10.55 -19.55 -12.37
N VAL A 25 -9.63 -20.34 -12.90
CA VAL A 25 -8.60 -20.98 -12.07
C VAL A 25 -7.49 -19.96 -11.82
N PHE A 26 -7.13 -19.73 -10.56
CA PHE A 26 -5.94 -18.97 -10.21
C PHE A 26 -4.72 -19.87 -10.40
N PRO A 27 -3.83 -19.60 -11.37
CA PRO A 27 -2.73 -20.50 -11.68
C PRO A 27 -1.62 -20.42 -10.63
N ALA A 28 -0.71 -21.40 -10.62
CA ALA A 28 0.45 -21.41 -9.72
C ALA A 28 1.40 -20.22 -9.97
N SER A 29 1.46 -19.74 -11.21
CA SER A 29 2.21 -18.55 -11.62
C SER A 29 1.38 -17.75 -12.61
N LEU A 30 1.34 -16.43 -12.45
CA LEU A 30 0.58 -15.51 -13.30
C LEU A 30 1.40 -14.26 -13.56
N ASP A 31 1.63 -13.93 -14.83
CA ASP A 31 2.43 -12.78 -15.23
C ASP A 31 1.55 -11.71 -15.90
N TYR A 32 1.74 -10.45 -15.51
CA TYR A 32 1.06 -9.31 -16.10
C TYR A 32 2.07 -8.27 -16.57
N ALA A 33 1.96 -7.85 -17.82
CA ALA A 33 2.73 -6.74 -18.35
C ALA A 33 2.36 -5.42 -17.63
N ASN A 34 3.34 -4.57 -17.42
CA ASN A 34 3.18 -3.19 -16.94
C ASN A 34 4.19 -2.27 -17.67
N ALA A 35 4.13 -0.97 -17.39
CA ALA A 35 5.00 0.02 -18.04
C ALA A 35 6.51 -0.21 -17.82
N HIS A 36 6.88 -1.04 -16.85
CA HIS A 36 8.27 -1.32 -16.48
C HIS A 36 8.70 -2.77 -16.81
N GLY A 37 7.86 -3.61 -17.41
CA GLY A 37 8.16 -5.01 -17.74
C GLY A 37 7.01 -5.95 -17.38
N SER A 38 7.24 -6.96 -16.55
CA SER A 38 6.17 -7.82 -16.02
C SER A 38 6.23 -8.02 -14.50
N LEU A 39 5.06 -7.89 -13.89
CA LEU A 39 4.75 -8.34 -12.54
C LEU A 39 4.49 -9.85 -12.58
N ARG A 40 4.96 -10.59 -11.58
CA ARG A 40 4.58 -11.99 -11.36
C ARG A 40 3.86 -12.16 -10.04
N LEU A 41 2.79 -12.94 -10.07
CA LEU A 41 2.17 -13.54 -8.90
C LEU A 41 2.53 -15.01 -8.84
N LEU A 42 2.91 -15.49 -7.66
CA LEU A 42 3.09 -16.91 -7.36
C LEU A 42 2.06 -17.31 -6.30
N LEU A 43 1.34 -18.39 -6.58
CA LEU A 43 0.49 -19.04 -5.60
C LEU A 43 1.21 -20.28 -5.06
N ASP A 44 1.64 -20.20 -3.81
CA ASP A 44 2.28 -21.32 -3.14
C ASP A 44 1.30 -22.50 -3.03
N GLY A 45 1.78 -23.74 -3.17
CA GLY A 45 0.92 -24.94 -3.18
C GLY A 45 0.10 -25.18 -4.47
N GLY A 46 0.37 -24.46 -5.56
CA GLY A 46 -0.16 -24.75 -6.89
C GLY A 46 -1.46 -24.04 -7.25
N ALA A 47 -2.02 -24.36 -8.42
CA ALA A 47 -3.22 -23.70 -8.94
C ALA A 47 -4.46 -23.97 -8.06
N MET A 48 -5.35 -22.98 -7.96
CA MET A 48 -6.53 -23.01 -7.09
C MET A 48 -7.80 -22.62 -7.85
N LYS A 49 -8.89 -23.35 -7.61
CA LYS A 49 -10.22 -23.00 -8.12
C LYS A 49 -10.75 -21.78 -7.37
N THR A 50 -11.19 -20.74 -8.08
CA THR A 50 -11.79 -19.55 -7.45
C THR A 50 -13.31 -19.60 -7.36
N LYS A 51 -13.96 -20.47 -8.13
CA LYS A 51 -15.42 -20.65 -8.06
C LYS A 51 -15.81 -21.15 -6.67
N GLY A 52 -16.71 -20.42 -6.00
CA GLY A 52 -17.13 -20.67 -4.63
C GLY A 52 -16.11 -20.25 -3.57
N HIS A 53 -15.01 -19.59 -3.95
CA HIS A 53 -14.00 -19.11 -3.01
C HIS A 53 -14.33 -17.70 -2.52
N ALA A 54 -14.45 -17.51 -1.21
CA ALA A 54 -14.98 -16.29 -0.60
C ALA A 54 -14.25 -14.98 -0.96
N PHE A 55 -12.95 -15.04 -1.27
CA PHE A 55 -12.20 -13.89 -1.80
C PHE A 55 -12.69 -13.40 -3.17
N PHE A 56 -13.20 -14.31 -4.00
CA PHE A 56 -13.58 -14.04 -5.39
C PHE A 56 -15.08 -13.93 -5.59
N GLU A 57 -15.89 -14.41 -4.64
CA GLU A 57 -17.35 -14.42 -4.75
C GLU A 57 -18.00 -13.11 -4.24
N PRO A 58 -19.06 -12.62 -4.90
CA PRO A 58 -19.77 -11.43 -4.47
C PRO A 58 -20.66 -11.74 -3.27
N LEU A 59 -20.08 -11.70 -2.07
CA LEU A 59 -20.78 -12.10 -0.84
C LEU A 59 -21.92 -11.13 -0.47
N GLY A 60 -21.76 -9.84 -0.76
CA GLY A 60 -22.72 -8.80 -0.42
C GLY A 60 -23.57 -8.32 -1.60
N LYS A 61 -24.55 -7.46 -1.29
CA LYS A 61 -25.60 -7.06 -2.25
C LYS A 61 -25.10 -6.14 -3.37
N ASN A 62 -23.93 -5.51 -3.21
CA ASN A 62 -23.42 -4.55 -4.18
C ASN A 62 -22.63 -5.20 -5.33
N GLY A 63 -22.56 -6.55 -5.35
CA GLY A 63 -21.91 -7.31 -6.41
C GLY A 63 -20.39 -7.32 -6.36
N ARG A 64 -19.75 -6.70 -5.35
CA ARG A 64 -18.30 -6.76 -5.19
C ARG A 64 -17.85 -8.02 -4.49
N ALA A 65 -16.61 -8.41 -4.78
CA ALA A 65 -15.82 -9.37 -4.03
C ALA A 65 -14.49 -8.72 -3.61
N CYS A 66 -13.68 -9.38 -2.76
CA CYS A 66 -12.36 -8.84 -2.38
C CYS A 66 -11.49 -8.60 -3.63
N VAL A 67 -11.57 -9.48 -4.64
CA VAL A 67 -10.85 -9.32 -5.91
C VAL A 67 -11.19 -8.02 -6.65
N THR A 68 -12.38 -7.43 -6.47
CA THR A 68 -12.75 -6.16 -7.11
C THR A 68 -11.74 -5.05 -6.84
N CYS A 69 -11.21 -4.98 -5.61
CA CYS A 69 -10.26 -3.95 -5.17
C CYS A 69 -8.81 -4.48 -5.04
N HIS A 70 -8.62 -5.79 -5.18
CA HIS A 70 -7.35 -6.50 -5.07
C HIS A 70 -7.07 -7.28 -6.35
N GLN A 71 -6.98 -6.55 -7.46
CA GLN A 71 -6.77 -7.10 -8.80
C GLN A 71 -5.37 -7.72 -8.91
N PRO A 72 -5.26 -8.98 -9.42
CA PRO A 72 -3.97 -9.63 -9.63
C PRO A 72 -2.99 -8.79 -10.48
N ALA A 73 -3.48 -8.18 -11.56
CA ALA A 73 -2.66 -7.38 -12.48
C ALA A 73 -2.04 -6.12 -11.86
N ASP A 74 -2.56 -5.69 -10.71
CA ASP A 74 -2.11 -4.50 -9.97
C ASP A 74 -1.45 -4.91 -8.64
N ALA A 75 -0.77 -6.06 -8.62
CA ALA A 75 -0.10 -6.61 -7.46
C ALA A 75 -1.02 -6.82 -6.25
N MET A 76 -2.21 -7.38 -6.50
CA MET A 76 -3.27 -7.58 -5.48
C MET A 76 -3.71 -6.27 -4.81
N SER A 77 -3.67 -5.17 -5.55
CA SER A 77 -4.16 -3.83 -5.20
C SER A 77 -5.07 -3.34 -6.34
N LEU A 78 -5.23 -2.02 -6.48
CA LEU A 78 -5.94 -1.40 -7.59
C LEU A 78 -5.14 -0.18 -8.07
N SER A 79 -4.83 -0.13 -9.36
CA SER A 79 -4.23 1.03 -10.01
C SER A 79 -5.30 2.01 -10.49
N ALA A 80 -4.96 3.31 -10.55
CA ALA A 80 -5.87 4.30 -11.13
C ALA A 80 -6.13 4.03 -12.63
N ALA A 81 -5.11 3.55 -13.34
CA ALA A 81 -5.24 3.16 -14.75
C ALA A 81 -6.28 2.04 -14.94
N THR A 82 -6.25 1.00 -14.10
CA THR A 82 -7.23 -0.09 -14.12
C THR A 82 -8.63 0.41 -13.79
N ALA A 83 -8.77 1.30 -12.80
CA ALA A 83 -10.07 1.91 -12.48
C ALA A 83 -10.61 2.74 -13.66
N ALA A 84 -9.78 3.57 -14.29
CA ALA A 84 -10.17 4.33 -15.47
C ALA A 84 -10.58 3.43 -16.64
N GLU A 85 -9.77 2.41 -16.97
CA GLU A 85 -10.09 1.45 -18.01
C GLU A 85 -11.43 0.74 -17.74
N ARG A 86 -11.68 0.37 -16.48
CA ARG A 86 -12.93 -0.29 -16.10
C ARG A 86 -14.13 0.63 -16.21
N TRP A 87 -13.97 1.93 -15.90
CA TRP A 87 -15.01 2.93 -16.11
C TRP A 87 -15.40 3.00 -17.59
N GLU A 88 -14.42 3.19 -18.47
CA GLU A 88 -14.64 3.30 -19.92
C GLU A 88 -15.30 2.04 -20.50
N LYS A 89 -14.84 0.84 -20.09
CA LYS A 89 -15.39 -0.43 -20.58
C LYS A 89 -16.82 -0.71 -20.12
N THR A 90 -17.23 -0.19 -18.96
CA THR A 90 -18.53 -0.53 -18.36
C THR A 90 -19.52 0.63 -18.32
N GLY A 91 -19.09 1.84 -18.70
CA GLY A 91 -19.85 3.06 -18.49
C GLY A 91 -20.20 3.28 -17.02
N GLY A 92 -19.26 2.98 -16.12
CA GLY A 92 -19.44 3.09 -14.67
C GLY A 92 -20.32 2.02 -14.02
N LYS A 93 -20.73 0.98 -14.75
CA LYS A 93 -21.65 -0.07 -14.24
C LYS A 93 -20.96 -1.21 -13.49
N ASP A 94 -19.64 -1.26 -13.49
CA ASP A 94 -18.93 -2.27 -12.70
C ASP A 94 -19.17 -2.09 -11.19
N PRO A 95 -19.29 -3.18 -10.40
CA PRO A 95 -19.38 -3.11 -8.94
C PRO A 95 -18.27 -2.28 -8.27
N LEU A 96 -17.09 -2.13 -8.89
CA LEU A 96 -16.03 -1.23 -8.45
C LEU A 96 -16.54 0.20 -8.17
N PHE A 97 -17.52 0.69 -8.92
CA PHE A 97 -18.07 2.04 -8.78
C PHE A 97 -19.29 2.11 -7.85
N ALA A 98 -19.59 1.05 -7.10
CA ALA A 98 -20.69 1.06 -6.13
C ALA A 98 -20.61 2.28 -5.20
N ALA A 99 -21.75 2.95 -5.01
CA ALA A 99 -21.85 4.24 -4.33
C ALA A 99 -21.32 4.21 -2.88
N ILE A 100 -21.37 3.06 -2.22
CA ILE A 100 -20.95 2.88 -0.82
C ILE A 100 -19.57 3.48 -0.54
N ASP A 101 -18.61 3.35 -1.44
CA ASP A 101 -17.24 3.87 -1.26
C ASP A 101 -16.45 4.06 -2.58
N GLY A 102 -16.99 3.60 -3.70
CA GLY A 102 -16.39 3.70 -5.03
C GLY A 102 -16.71 5.02 -5.72
N SER A 103 -17.58 5.83 -5.10
CA SER A 103 -17.84 7.22 -5.42
C SER A 103 -17.17 8.15 -4.41
N ASN A 104 -16.90 9.39 -4.82
CA ASN A 104 -16.46 10.45 -3.95
C ASN A 104 -17.47 10.67 -2.81
N CYS A 105 -18.76 10.59 -3.11
CA CYS A 105 -19.81 10.56 -2.10
C CYS A 105 -21.09 9.89 -2.62
N PRO A 106 -21.79 9.05 -1.83
CA PRO A 106 -23.06 8.44 -2.24
C PRO A 106 -24.16 9.45 -2.59
N ALA A 107 -24.07 10.69 -2.09
CA ALA A 107 -25.02 11.76 -2.36
C ALA A 107 -24.87 12.40 -3.76
N LEU A 108 -23.80 12.09 -4.49
CA LEU A 108 -23.56 12.63 -5.84
C LEU A 108 -24.30 11.82 -6.92
N PRO A 109 -24.47 12.36 -8.14
CA PRO A 109 -25.07 11.60 -9.25
C PRO A 109 -24.13 10.46 -9.70
N GLN A 110 -24.50 9.21 -9.45
CA GLN A 110 -23.62 8.03 -9.59
C GLN A 110 -23.36 7.63 -11.05
N GLU A 111 -24.14 8.14 -12.00
CA GLU A 111 -23.92 7.95 -13.43
C GLU A 111 -22.79 8.82 -14.00
N LYS A 112 -22.32 9.81 -13.24
CA LYS A 112 -21.33 10.81 -13.68
C LYS A 112 -19.93 10.42 -13.28
N ARG A 113 -18.99 10.47 -14.24
CA ARG A 113 -17.58 10.17 -14.00
C ARG A 113 -16.96 11.06 -12.91
N GLU A 114 -17.39 12.31 -12.84
CA GLU A 114 -16.91 13.29 -11.85
C GLU A 114 -17.22 12.87 -10.41
N SER A 115 -18.31 12.13 -10.20
CA SER A 115 -18.69 11.55 -8.90
C SER A 115 -17.77 10.42 -8.46
N HIS A 116 -16.87 9.93 -9.33
CA HIS A 116 -15.93 8.84 -9.09
C HIS A 116 -14.47 9.27 -9.35
N SER A 117 -14.21 10.57 -9.51
CA SER A 117 -12.89 11.09 -9.91
C SER A 117 -11.77 10.69 -8.94
N LEU A 118 -12.03 10.60 -7.64
CA LEU A 118 -11.02 10.20 -6.65
C LEU A 118 -10.56 8.75 -6.84
N LEU A 119 -11.48 7.86 -7.20
CA LEU A 119 -11.16 6.47 -7.52
C LEU A 119 -10.46 6.36 -8.88
N ILE A 120 -11.03 7.01 -9.89
CA ILE A 120 -10.57 6.89 -11.28
C ILE A 120 -9.18 7.52 -11.48
N GLU A 121 -8.92 8.66 -10.84
CA GLU A 121 -7.69 9.43 -11.08
C GLU A 121 -6.60 9.14 -10.05
N ARG A 122 -6.97 8.69 -8.84
CA ARG A 122 -6.01 8.47 -7.74
C ARG A 122 -6.12 7.10 -7.06
N GLY A 123 -7.05 6.25 -7.47
CA GLY A 123 -7.26 4.94 -6.84
C GLY A 123 -7.79 5.03 -5.40
N LEU A 124 -8.50 6.11 -5.05
CA LEU A 124 -8.97 6.35 -3.69
C LEU A 124 -10.40 5.87 -3.50
N PHE A 125 -10.56 5.00 -2.51
CA PHE A 125 -11.86 4.66 -1.95
C PHE A 125 -12.21 5.63 -0.83
N ARG A 126 -13.49 5.95 -0.70
CA ARG A 126 -14.02 6.66 0.45
C ARG A 126 -14.10 5.70 1.64
N ILE A 127 -13.35 5.98 2.69
CA ILE A 127 -13.37 5.23 3.94
C ILE A 127 -14.19 6.01 4.96
N GLN A 128 -15.39 5.53 5.26
CA GLN A 128 -16.24 6.08 6.31
C GLN A 128 -15.86 5.48 7.66
N LEU A 129 -15.49 6.33 8.60
CA LEU A 129 -15.10 5.96 9.95
C LEU A 129 -16.13 6.50 10.95
N PRO A 130 -16.40 5.80 12.06
CA PRO A 130 -17.27 6.31 13.11
C PRO A 130 -16.65 7.54 13.78
N TRP A 131 -17.51 8.51 14.13
CA TRP A 131 -17.15 9.68 14.94
C TRP A 131 -18.19 9.90 16.05
N PRO A 132 -17.80 10.09 17.33
CA PRO A 132 -16.45 9.94 17.88
C PRO A 132 -15.82 8.58 17.61
N VAL A 133 -14.49 8.52 17.72
CA VAL A 133 -13.68 7.32 17.43
C VAL A 133 -14.20 6.12 18.23
N ARG A 134 -14.15 4.94 17.60
CA ARG A 134 -14.44 3.65 18.24
C ARG A 134 -13.25 2.71 18.08
N GLN A 135 -13.02 1.88 19.09
CA GLN A 135 -12.09 0.75 18.99
C GLN A 135 -12.64 -0.30 18.02
N TRP A 136 -11.78 -1.25 17.62
CA TRP A 136 -12.13 -2.37 16.74
C TRP A 136 -13.34 -3.21 17.22
N ASN A 137 -13.60 -3.25 18.53
CA ASN A 137 -14.74 -3.96 19.14
C ASN A 137 -15.98 -3.06 19.35
N GLY A 138 -15.98 -1.86 18.77
CA GLY A 138 -17.07 -0.90 18.86
C GLY A 138 -17.10 -0.05 20.14
N ARG A 139 -16.20 -0.29 21.10
CA ARG A 139 -16.13 0.51 22.33
C ARG A 139 -15.80 1.98 22.00
N PRO A 140 -16.53 2.95 22.55
CA PRO A 140 -16.23 4.36 22.34
C PRO A 140 -14.84 4.72 22.86
N VAL A 141 -14.14 5.58 22.10
CA VAL A 141 -12.91 6.24 22.52
C VAL A 141 -13.23 7.72 22.68
N THR A 142 -12.89 8.30 23.84
CA THR A 142 -12.97 9.76 24.04
C THR A 142 -11.77 10.41 23.35
N PRO A 143 -11.95 11.14 22.24
CA PRO A 143 -10.84 11.78 21.58
C PRO A 143 -10.31 12.93 22.44
N ASP A 144 -9.00 13.17 22.45
CA ASP A 144 -8.40 14.36 23.07
C ASP A 144 -8.20 15.51 22.07
N PHE A 145 -9.01 15.51 21.02
CA PHE A 145 -9.10 16.56 20.01
C PHE A 145 -10.55 16.76 19.54
N THR A 146 -10.85 17.94 19.00
CA THR A 146 -12.05 18.18 18.20
C THR A 146 -11.71 18.23 16.72
N ILE A 147 -12.69 17.95 15.87
CA ILE A 147 -12.58 18.01 14.43
C ILE A 147 -13.66 18.91 13.84
N GLU A 148 -13.23 19.87 13.02
CA GLU A 148 -14.08 20.77 12.25
C GLU A 148 -13.79 20.54 10.76
N VAL A 149 -14.84 20.57 9.94
CA VAL A 149 -14.73 20.42 8.48
C VAL A 149 -14.60 21.82 7.87
N LEU A 150 -13.41 22.16 7.36
CA LEU A 150 -13.15 23.44 6.71
C LEU A 150 -13.47 23.44 5.22
N ARG A 151 -13.32 22.29 4.58
CA ARG A 151 -13.61 22.08 3.17
C ARG A 151 -14.08 20.64 2.97
N ASP A 152 -15.14 20.48 2.19
CA ASP A 152 -15.67 19.17 1.81
C ASP A 152 -16.31 19.27 0.42
N PRO A 153 -15.51 19.18 -0.65
CA PRO A 153 -15.97 19.49 -2.01
C PRO A 153 -17.02 18.48 -2.52
N ASN A 154 -17.13 17.31 -1.89
CA ASN A 154 -18.03 16.23 -2.31
C ASN A 154 -19.24 16.06 -1.38
N GLY A 155 -19.35 16.82 -0.28
CA GLY A 155 -20.47 16.74 0.67
C GLY A 155 -20.45 15.55 1.64
N CYS A 156 -19.38 14.74 1.63
CA CYS A 156 -19.28 13.51 2.43
C CYS A 156 -18.77 13.67 3.86
N ASN A 157 -18.62 14.92 4.30
CA ASN A 157 -18.33 15.34 5.67
C ASN A 157 -19.19 16.53 6.14
N SER A 158 -20.07 17.07 5.29
CA SER A 158 -20.90 18.25 5.58
C SER A 158 -22.39 18.08 5.26
N GLY A 159 -22.78 16.99 4.58
CA GLY A 159 -24.18 16.68 4.28
C GLY A 159 -24.99 16.22 5.49
N ALA A 160 -26.33 16.24 5.40
CA ALA A 160 -27.21 15.92 6.54
C ALA A 160 -26.99 14.52 7.16
N MET A 161 -26.60 13.54 6.35
CA MET A 161 -26.32 12.16 6.78
C MET A 161 -24.81 11.86 6.91
N HIS A 162 -23.97 12.86 6.70
CA HIS A 162 -22.52 12.69 6.58
C HIS A 162 -21.75 13.69 7.44
N GLY A 163 -20.59 13.26 7.94
CA GLY A 163 -19.72 14.13 8.72
C GLY A 163 -19.96 14.10 10.23
N PRO A 164 -19.19 14.90 10.98
CA PRO A 164 -19.08 14.76 12.42
C PRO A 164 -20.42 14.86 13.16
N ALA A 165 -21.33 15.72 12.70
CA ALA A 165 -22.67 15.88 13.27
C ALA A 165 -23.57 14.65 13.06
N ALA A 166 -23.37 13.91 11.97
CA ALA A 166 -24.04 12.64 11.68
C ALA A 166 -23.28 11.42 12.26
N GLY A 167 -22.24 11.67 13.06
CA GLY A 167 -21.49 10.64 13.76
C GLY A 167 -20.52 9.83 12.88
N ASN A 168 -20.06 10.40 11.76
CA ASN A 168 -19.11 9.73 10.86
C ASN A 168 -18.12 10.71 10.23
N ILE A 169 -16.98 10.23 9.76
CA ILE A 169 -15.99 11.01 9.00
C ILE A 169 -15.58 10.21 7.78
N SER A 170 -15.58 10.84 6.60
CA SER A 170 -15.09 10.23 5.36
C SER A 170 -13.69 10.74 5.04
N VAL A 171 -12.73 9.81 4.96
CA VAL A 171 -11.37 10.03 4.44
C VAL A 171 -11.16 9.21 3.17
N TYR A 172 -10.10 9.47 2.40
CA TYR A 172 -9.94 8.87 1.07
C TYR A 172 -8.58 8.18 0.96
N ARG A 173 -8.60 6.86 0.74
CA ARG A 173 -7.40 6.02 0.83
C ARG A 173 -7.35 4.98 -0.26
N ARG A 174 -6.14 4.61 -0.68
CA ARG A 174 -5.89 3.51 -1.61
C ARG A 174 -6.05 2.14 -0.95
N ALA A 175 -6.47 1.17 -1.74
CA ALA A 175 -6.42 -0.25 -1.37
C ALA A 175 -4.96 -0.70 -1.24
N ARG A 176 -4.59 -1.27 -0.10
CA ARG A 176 -3.24 -1.84 0.10
C ARG A 176 -3.14 -3.22 -0.56
N PRO A 177 -1.96 -3.62 -1.04
CA PRO A 177 -1.76 -4.94 -1.62
C PRO A 177 -2.15 -6.07 -0.65
N VAL A 178 -2.97 -7.01 -1.11
CA VAL A 178 -3.27 -8.27 -0.41
C VAL A 178 -2.39 -9.38 -0.97
N ALA A 179 -1.10 -9.27 -0.65
CA ALA A 179 -0.09 -10.25 -1.02
C ALA A 179 1.12 -10.13 -0.09
N ASN A 180 1.96 -11.16 -0.08
CA ASN A 180 3.16 -11.24 0.76
C ASN A 180 2.81 -11.14 2.27
N MET A 181 1.63 -11.62 2.68
CA MET A 181 1.07 -11.34 4.02
C MET A 181 1.93 -11.85 5.16
N LYS A 182 2.70 -12.94 4.97
CA LYS A 182 3.63 -13.42 6.00
C LYS A 182 4.63 -12.35 6.46
N TYR A 183 4.98 -11.39 5.59
CA TYR A 183 5.88 -10.29 5.93
C TYR A 183 5.16 -9.14 6.62
N LEU A 184 3.95 -8.82 6.17
CA LEU A 184 3.14 -7.78 6.79
C LEU A 184 2.66 -8.18 8.18
N LEU A 185 2.46 -9.47 8.46
CA LEU A 185 2.07 -9.99 9.77
C LEU A 185 3.25 -10.27 10.71
N ALA A 186 4.48 -10.24 10.21
CA ALA A 186 5.64 -10.55 11.03
C ALA A 186 5.93 -9.43 12.04
N VAL A 187 6.29 -9.86 13.24
CA VAL A 187 6.73 -9.00 14.35
C VAL A 187 8.20 -9.31 14.61
N GLY A 188 9.08 -8.34 14.43
CA GLY A 188 10.51 -8.52 14.75
C GLY A 188 10.95 -7.97 16.09
N PHE A 189 10.09 -7.22 16.80
CA PHE A 189 10.38 -6.64 18.12
C PHE A 189 9.22 -6.84 19.09
N PRO A 190 9.47 -7.10 20.37
CA PRO A 190 8.41 -7.29 21.36
C PRO A 190 7.72 -5.99 21.82
N PHE A 191 8.13 -4.84 21.28
CA PHE A 191 7.62 -3.51 21.59
C PHE A 191 7.74 -2.58 20.38
N ASP A 192 7.00 -1.47 20.38
CA ASP A 192 7.17 -0.37 19.42
C ASP A 192 8.29 0.55 19.91
N PRO A 193 9.49 0.55 19.27
CA PRO A 193 10.61 1.36 19.69
C PRO A 193 10.41 2.87 19.46
N LYS A 194 9.47 3.27 18.58
CA LYS A 194 9.18 4.69 18.31
C LYS A 194 8.36 5.31 19.42
N GLN A 195 7.48 4.51 20.02
CA GLN A 195 6.55 4.94 21.07
C GLN A 195 6.98 4.49 22.47
N GLY A 196 7.87 3.50 22.59
CA GLY A 196 8.31 2.94 23.88
C GLY A 196 7.22 2.14 24.60
N VAL A 197 6.29 1.54 23.86
CA VAL A 197 5.15 0.79 24.41
C VAL A 197 5.12 -0.64 23.88
N ALA A 198 4.55 -1.56 24.66
CA ALA A 198 4.34 -2.93 24.23
C ALA A 198 3.43 -2.99 22.99
N LEU A 199 3.70 -3.95 22.10
CA LEU A 199 2.82 -4.16 20.95
C LEU A 199 1.43 -4.64 21.41
N PRO A 200 0.36 -4.18 20.72
CA PRO A 200 -0.97 -4.74 20.92
C PRO A 200 -0.98 -6.26 20.73
N ARG A 201 -1.78 -6.95 21.55
CA ARG A 201 -1.99 -8.39 21.42
C ARG A 201 -3.22 -8.68 20.58
N ASP A 202 -3.13 -9.70 19.75
CA ASP A 202 -4.21 -10.23 18.96
C ASP A 202 -5.33 -10.72 19.90
N PRO A 203 -6.58 -10.26 19.71
CA PRO A 203 -7.69 -10.69 20.55
C PRO A 203 -8.07 -12.16 20.38
N ASP A 204 -7.65 -12.82 19.30
CA ASP A 204 -8.02 -14.21 18.98
C ASP A 204 -7.04 -15.23 19.57
N ASP A 205 -5.74 -14.94 19.53
CA ASP A 205 -4.69 -15.90 19.95
C ASP A 205 -3.64 -15.32 20.92
N GLY A 206 -3.74 -14.03 21.27
CA GLY A 206 -2.85 -13.36 22.22
C GLY A 206 -1.43 -13.08 21.70
N THR A 207 -1.13 -13.42 20.44
CA THR A 207 0.15 -13.12 19.80
C THR A 207 0.33 -11.61 19.58
N MET A 208 1.54 -11.15 19.28
CA MET A 208 1.77 -9.74 19.02
C MET A 208 1.30 -9.37 17.62
N MET A 209 0.63 -8.23 17.49
CA MET A 209 0.20 -7.71 16.20
C MET A 209 1.26 -6.79 15.58
N SER A 210 1.50 -6.97 14.29
CA SER A 210 2.45 -6.17 13.52
C SER A 210 1.93 -4.79 13.16
N GLY A 211 0.65 -4.46 13.33
CA GLY A 211 0.08 -3.16 12.96
C GLY A 211 0.27 -2.70 11.49
N ASN A 212 0.70 -3.60 10.60
CA ASN A 212 1.19 -3.29 9.25
C ASN A 212 0.17 -3.59 8.16
N ILE A 213 -1.07 -3.97 8.50
CA ILE A 213 -2.10 -4.45 7.55
C ILE A 213 -2.91 -3.30 6.96
N MET A 214 -3.36 -2.35 7.79
CA MET A 214 -4.18 -1.21 7.36
C MET A 214 -3.43 0.11 7.44
N ALA A 215 -3.83 1.09 6.61
CA ALA A 215 -3.20 2.41 6.56
C ALA A 215 -3.28 3.17 7.90
N ASP A 216 -4.35 2.97 8.67
CA ASP A 216 -4.62 3.57 9.97
C ASP A 216 -4.65 2.55 11.11
N ASN A 217 -4.19 1.31 10.85
CA ASN A 217 -4.12 0.25 11.84
C ASN A 217 -5.44 -0.02 12.61
N ARG A 218 -6.61 0.24 11.99
CA ARG A 218 -7.92 0.06 12.67
C ARG A 218 -8.31 -1.41 12.85
N ALA A 219 -7.80 -2.31 12.01
CA ALA A 219 -7.86 -3.75 12.20
C ALA A 219 -6.45 -4.31 12.36
N GLY A 220 -6.22 -4.99 13.49
CA GLY A 220 -4.89 -5.47 13.88
C GLY A 220 -4.51 -6.85 13.36
N ASN A 221 -5.48 -7.64 12.87
CA ASN A 221 -5.29 -8.99 12.34
C ASN A 221 -6.13 -9.22 11.08
N LEU A 222 -5.87 -10.34 10.39
CA LEU A 222 -6.53 -10.67 9.13
C LEU A 222 -8.04 -10.90 9.29
N ARG A 223 -8.49 -11.56 10.36
CA ARG A 223 -9.94 -11.78 10.58
C ARG A 223 -10.68 -10.45 10.68
N MET A 224 -10.22 -9.56 11.56
CA MET A 224 -10.81 -8.24 11.76
C MET A 224 -10.76 -7.41 10.47
N GLN A 225 -9.68 -7.50 9.69
CA GLN A 225 -9.56 -6.79 8.42
C GLN A 225 -10.56 -7.31 7.39
N MET A 226 -10.73 -8.63 7.27
CA MET A 226 -11.68 -9.24 6.35
C MET A 226 -13.12 -8.91 6.72
N GLU A 227 -13.44 -8.88 8.02
CA GLU A 227 -14.75 -8.49 8.53
C GLU A 227 -15.04 -7.00 8.27
N ASP A 228 -14.07 -6.10 8.51
CA ASP A 228 -14.16 -4.67 8.19
C ASP A 228 -14.39 -4.46 6.69
N ALA A 229 -13.64 -5.16 5.84
CA ALA A 229 -13.78 -5.08 4.39
C ALA A 229 -15.11 -5.67 3.89
N ALA A 230 -15.53 -6.83 4.39
CA ALA A 230 -16.80 -7.44 4.00
C ALA A 230 -17.98 -6.54 4.36
N HIS A 231 -17.97 -5.95 5.56
CA HIS A 231 -19.02 -5.05 6.01
C HIS A 231 -19.00 -3.72 5.24
N GLY A 232 -17.85 -3.04 5.24
CA GLY A 232 -17.71 -1.67 4.73
C GLY A 232 -17.64 -1.56 3.21
N HIS A 233 -17.04 -2.53 2.52
CA HIS A 233 -16.80 -2.45 1.07
C HIS A 233 -17.75 -3.34 0.25
N LEU A 234 -18.13 -4.51 0.76
CA LEU A 234 -19.04 -5.43 0.03
C LEU A 234 -20.51 -5.23 0.41
N GLU A 235 -20.80 -4.40 1.41
CA GLU A 235 -22.13 -4.29 2.03
C GLU A 235 -22.66 -5.67 2.48
N TYR A 236 -21.77 -6.51 3.01
CA TYR A 236 -22.15 -7.81 3.54
C TYR A 236 -22.82 -7.63 4.91
N ALA A 237 -24.13 -7.86 4.96
CA ALA A 237 -24.93 -7.66 6.18
C ALA A 237 -24.70 -8.76 7.24
N ARG A 238 -24.11 -9.90 6.85
CA ARG A 238 -23.82 -11.02 7.75
C ARG A 238 -22.36 -10.99 8.18
N LYS A 239 -22.04 -11.75 9.24
CA LYS A 239 -20.64 -12.05 9.57
C LYS A 239 -20.10 -13.10 8.61
N LEU A 240 -18.82 -13.00 8.28
CA LEU A 240 -18.12 -14.09 7.61
C LEU A 240 -18.14 -15.34 8.50
N THR A 241 -18.38 -16.49 7.89
CA THR A 241 -18.27 -17.78 8.58
C THR A 241 -16.80 -18.12 8.84
N THR A 242 -16.52 -18.96 9.83
CA THR A 242 -15.15 -19.45 10.11
C THR A 242 -14.52 -20.11 8.89
N ALA A 243 -15.31 -20.84 8.08
CA ALA A 243 -14.84 -21.46 6.85
C ALA A 243 -14.43 -20.42 5.79
N GLN A 244 -15.21 -19.35 5.62
CA GLN A 244 -14.86 -18.25 4.71
C GLN A 244 -13.59 -17.53 5.19
N ILE A 245 -13.48 -17.21 6.47
CA ILE A 245 -12.28 -16.57 7.04
C ILE A 245 -11.05 -17.45 6.81
N ALA A 246 -11.13 -18.75 7.11
CA ALA A 246 -10.03 -19.68 6.90
C ALA A 246 -9.62 -19.77 5.43
N GLN A 247 -10.59 -19.82 4.52
CA GLN A 247 -10.36 -19.88 3.08
C GLN A 247 -9.68 -18.60 2.55
N ILE A 248 -10.16 -17.42 2.95
CA ILE A 248 -9.56 -16.14 2.55
C ILE A 248 -8.14 -16.05 3.13
N LYS A 249 -7.95 -16.35 4.42
CA LYS A 249 -6.64 -16.34 5.08
C LYS A 249 -5.63 -17.26 4.40
N ASP A 250 -6.03 -18.48 4.00
CA ASP A 250 -5.15 -19.41 3.27
C ASP A 250 -4.65 -18.79 1.96
N PHE A 251 -5.55 -18.24 1.14
CA PHE A 251 -5.18 -17.58 -0.10
C PHE A 251 -4.25 -16.38 0.11
N GLU A 252 -4.58 -15.49 1.04
CA GLU A 252 -3.78 -14.29 1.32
C GLU A 252 -2.36 -14.60 1.81
N MET A 253 -2.19 -15.71 2.54
CA MET A 253 -0.90 -16.17 3.03
C MET A 253 -0.04 -16.87 1.96
N ARG A 254 -0.67 -17.38 0.90
CA ARG A 254 0.00 -18.15 -0.17
C ARG A 254 0.30 -17.34 -1.43
N VAL A 255 -0.28 -16.15 -1.58
CA VAL A 255 -0.04 -15.29 -2.74
C VAL A 255 1.16 -14.36 -2.53
N PHE A 256 2.17 -14.52 -3.39
CA PHE A 256 3.36 -13.69 -3.43
C PHE A 256 3.41 -12.87 -4.71
N THR A 257 3.78 -11.59 -4.62
CA THR A 257 3.85 -10.70 -5.79
C THR A 257 5.06 -9.78 -5.74
N ALA A 258 5.72 -9.61 -6.88
CA ALA A 258 6.85 -8.71 -7.11
C ALA A 258 7.10 -8.54 -8.61
N GLN A 259 7.85 -7.51 -9.00
CA GLN A 259 8.32 -7.41 -10.38
C GLN A 259 9.25 -8.60 -10.68
N GLN A 260 9.06 -9.25 -11.84
CA GLN A 260 9.87 -10.40 -12.26
C GLN A 260 10.79 -10.07 -13.44
N VAL A 261 10.29 -9.29 -14.39
CA VAL A 261 11.05 -8.87 -15.57
C VAL A 261 11.01 -7.35 -15.65
N SER A 262 12.16 -6.73 -15.87
CA SER A 262 12.24 -5.33 -16.28
C SER A 262 12.32 -5.24 -17.79
N ALA A 263 11.56 -4.31 -18.39
CA ALA A 263 11.63 -4.00 -19.81
C ALA A 263 13.04 -3.52 -20.23
N LYS A 264 13.81 -2.95 -19.29
CA LYS A 264 15.17 -2.44 -19.52
C LYS A 264 16.27 -3.37 -19.03
N ALA A 265 16.04 -4.15 -17.97
CA ALA A 265 17.06 -5.05 -17.40
C ALA A 265 16.97 -6.50 -17.89
N GLY A 266 15.83 -6.91 -18.45
CA GLY A 266 15.47 -8.32 -18.60
C GLY A 266 15.05 -8.95 -17.27
N ALA A 267 15.27 -10.25 -17.12
CA ALA A 267 14.95 -11.00 -15.91
C ALA A 267 15.68 -10.44 -14.67
N LEU A 268 14.95 -10.29 -13.56
CA LEU A 268 15.43 -9.67 -12.32
C LEU A 268 16.11 -10.65 -11.34
N ASP A 269 16.22 -11.91 -11.74
CA ASP A 269 16.76 -13.04 -10.98
C ASP A 269 17.93 -13.74 -11.73
N THR A 270 18.66 -12.99 -12.56
CA THR A 270 19.82 -13.50 -13.33
C THR A 270 21.11 -12.76 -13.01
N LEU A 271 22.24 -13.38 -13.35
CA LEU A 271 23.59 -12.85 -13.09
C LEU A 271 23.80 -12.50 -11.62
N GLY A 272 23.42 -13.44 -10.74
CA GLY A 272 23.56 -13.33 -9.28
C GLY A 272 22.47 -12.53 -8.58
N ALA A 273 21.61 -11.80 -9.30
CA ALA A 273 20.44 -11.17 -8.69
C ALA A 273 19.38 -12.18 -8.30
N GLN A 274 18.55 -11.84 -7.31
CA GLN A 274 17.51 -12.72 -6.75
C GLN A 274 16.16 -12.02 -6.62
N GLY A 275 15.82 -11.12 -7.55
CA GLY A 275 14.53 -10.41 -7.54
C GLY A 275 13.34 -11.34 -7.76
N GLY A 276 12.13 -10.76 -7.70
CA GLY A 276 10.89 -11.47 -7.99
C GLY A 276 10.28 -12.26 -6.83
N PRO A 277 9.05 -12.78 -7.03
CA PRO A 277 8.23 -13.32 -5.94
C PRO A 277 8.76 -14.64 -5.37
N ARG A 278 9.60 -15.39 -6.10
CA ARG A 278 10.19 -16.64 -5.60
C ARG A 278 11.09 -16.40 -4.39
N LYS A 279 11.82 -15.28 -4.36
CA LYS A 279 12.62 -14.88 -3.19
C LYS A 279 11.73 -14.65 -1.98
N LEU A 280 10.59 -14.01 -2.17
CA LEU A 280 9.59 -13.76 -1.13
C LEU A 280 8.94 -15.05 -0.64
N GLN A 281 8.60 -15.97 -1.54
CA GLN A 281 8.07 -17.28 -1.17
C GLN A 281 9.05 -18.06 -0.28
N ALA A 282 10.34 -18.10 -0.65
CA ALA A 282 11.35 -18.92 0.02
C ALA A 282 11.95 -18.31 1.29
N SER A 283 11.97 -16.98 1.42
CA SER A 283 12.66 -16.30 2.53
C SER A 283 11.82 -16.22 3.80
N GLN A 284 12.45 -16.22 4.97
CA GLN A 284 11.76 -15.99 6.24
C GLN A 284 11.35 -14.52 6.40
N PRO A 285 10.20 -14.22 7.03
CA PRO A 285 9.78 -12.84 7.30
C PRO A 285 10.40 -12.30 8.60
N GLY A 286 10.20 -11.00 8.88
CA GLY A 286 10.60 -10.40 10.16
C GLY A 286 12.09 -10.08 10.31
N ALA A 287 12.90 -10.34 9.27
CA ALA A 287 14.34 -10.04 9.30
C ALA A 287 14.60 -8.53 9.18
N LEU A 288 15.27 -7.97 10.19
CA LEU A 288 15.74 -6.59 10.19
C LEU A 288 17.01 -6.45 9.34
N GLY A 289 16.96 -5.55 8.37
CA GLY A 289 18.02 -5.38 7.38
C GLY A 289 19.36 -4.89 7.92
N SER A 290 19.40 -4.29 9.12
CA SER A 290 20.64 -3.78 9.73
C SER A 290 21.45 -4.84 10.47
N ILE A 291 20.84 -5.97 10.87
CA ILE A 291 21.50 -7.06 11.63
C ILE A 291 21.61 -8.36 10.82
N GLY A 292 21.04 -8.39 9.61
CA GLY A 292 21.00 -9.57 8.76
C GLY A 292 21.27 -9.23 7.31
N ILE A 293 20.35 -9.63 6.43
CA ILE A 293 20.47 -9.38 4.99
C ILE A 293 20.13 -7.91 4.70
N PRO A 294 21.05 -7.09 4.15
CA PRO A 294 20.75 -5.70 3.88
C PRO A 294 19.55 -5.55 2.94
N VAL A 295 18.74 -4.52 3.18
CA VAL A 295 17.56 -4.23 2.36
C VAL A 295 17.96 -4.07 0.89
N TRP A 296 17.29 -4.78 -0.01
CA TRP A 296 17.56 -4.79 -1.46
C TRP A 296 18.94 -5.33 -1.87
N SER A 297 19.62 -6.08 -1.00
CA SER A 297 20.89 -6.76 -1.35
C SER A 297 20.73 -7.88 -2.40
N GLU A 298 19.50 -8.27 -2.73
CA GLU A 298 19.20 -9.18 -3.84
C GLU A 298 19.66 -8.66 -5.21
N PHE A 299 19.99 -7.37 -5.34
CA PHE A 299 20.57 -6.78 -6.54
C PHE A 299 22.07 -6.45 -6.41
N ALA A 300 22.71 -6.78 -5.29
CA ALA A 300 24.10 -6.41 -5.03
C ALA A 300 25.08 -7.00 -6.07
N ALA A 301 24.78 -8.18 -6.62
CA ALA A 301 25.58 -8.82 -7.67
C ALA A 301 25.70 -7.94 -8.94
N TRP A 302 24.73 -7.06 -9.20
CA TRP A 302 24.76 -6.16 -10.34
C TRP A 302 25.63 -4.90 -10.14
N GLU A 303 26.18 -4.66 -8.94
CA GLU A 303 27.15 -3.58 -8.75
C GLU A 303 28.43 -3.80 -9.56
N LYS A 304 28.84 -5.07 -9.69
CA LYS A 304 30.05 -5.49 -10.42
C LYS A 304 29.77 -6.79 -11.17
N ILE A 305 29.14 -6.66 -12.34
CA ILE A 305 28.97 -7.78 -13.28
C ILE A 305 30.34 -8.08 -13.89
N ASN A 306 30.75 -9.35 -13.90
CA ASN A 306 32.06 -9.73 -14.45
C ASN A 306 32.09 -9.52 -15.99
N PRO A 307 33.28 -9.36 -16.60
CA PRO A 307 33.40 -9.02 -18.02
C PRO A 307 32.76 -10.03 -18.97
N GLU A 308 32.77 -11.33 -18.64
CA GLU A 308 32.19 -12.35 -19.52
C GLU A 308 30.66 -12.29 -19.49
N ASP A 309 30.06 -12.15 -18.32
CA ASP A 309 28.62 -11.95 -18.19
C ASP A 309 28.17 -10.63 -18.81
N ALA A 310 28.97 -9.57 -18.69
CA ALA A 310 28.68 -8.26 -19.27
C ALA A 310 28.59 -8.31 -20.81
N LYS A 311 29.35 -9.18 -21.48
CA LYS A 311 29.26 -9.38 -22.94
C LYS A 311 27.93 -9.96 -23.41
N THR A 312 27.16 -10.58 -22.51
CA THR A 312 25.84 -11.16 -22.82
C THR A 312 24.70 -10.13 -22.79
N LEU A 313 24.99 -8.90 -22.34
CA LEU A 313 24.01 -7.84 -22.15
C LEU A 313 24.22 -6.72 -23.18
N SER A 314 23.14 -6.05 -23.58
CA SER A 314 23.27 -4.77 -24.28
C SER A 314 23.85 -3.70 -23.34
N PRO A 315 24.48 -2.63 -23.87
CA PRO A 315 24.96 -1.51 -23.05
C PRO A 315 23.86 -0.92 -22.15
N GLU A 316 22.64 -0.81 -22.66
CA GLU A 316 21.47 -0.28 -21.93
C GLU A 316 21.03 -1.22 -20.81
N GLN A 317 21.01 -2.53 -21.06
CA GLN A 317 20.68 -3.54 -20.04
C GLN A 317 21.72 -3.54 -18.91
N LEU A 318 23.01 -3.51 -19.26
CA LEU A 318 24.09 -3.42 -18.29
C LEU A 318 23.98 -2.15 -17.45
N ALA A 319 23.79 -0.99 -18.09
CA ALA A 319 23.65 0.29 -17.41
C ALA A 319 22.43 0.32 -16.46
N PHE A 320 21.31 -0.26 -16.88
CA PHE A 320 20.10 -0.33 -16.05
C PHE A 320 20.30 -1.24 -14.84
N ARG A 321 20.90 -2.42 -15.02
CA ARG A 321 21.20 -3.34 -13.90
C ARG A 321 22.11 -2.68 -12.86
N GLN A 322 23.17 -2.01 -13.32
CA GLN A 322 24.05 -1.24 -12.44
C GLN A 322 23.31 -0.09 -11.74
N SER A 323 22.38 0.57 -12.43
CA SER A 323 21.53 1.62 -11.85
C SER A 323 20.62 1.10 -10.74
N VAL A 324 19.99 -0.07 -10.91
CA VAL A 324 19.21 -0.74 -9.85
C VAL A 324 20.08 -1.00 -8.62
N ALA A 325 21.29 -1.53 -8.82
CA ALA A 325 22.21 -1.84 -7.73
C ALA A 325 22.69 -0.57 -7.00
N ARG A 326 23.05 0.49 -7.75
CA ARG A 326 23.35 1.80 -7.17
C ARG A 326 22.17 2.38 -6.40
N GLY A 327 20.95 2.24 -6.91
CA GLY A 327 19.73 2.69 -6.24
C GLY A 327 19.51 1.98 -4.91
N ALA A 328 19.74 0.67 -4.87
CA ALA A 328 19.70 -0.11 -3.64
C ALA A 328 20.74 0.39 -2.62
N ARG A 329 21.95 0.76 -3.08
CA ARG A 329 22.99 1.36 -2.23
C ARG A 329 22.60 2.73 -1.71
N VAL A 330 22.14 3.63 -2.59
CA VAL A 330 21.65 4.97 -2.21
C VAL A 330 20.54 4.87 -1.15
N PHE A 331 19.61 3.94 -1.33
CA PHE A 331 18.51 3.70 -0.39
C PHE A 331 19.00 3.34 1.03
N ARG A 332 20.09 2.56 1.12
CA ARG A 332 20.68 2.14 2.40
C ARG A 332 21.60 3.20 3.01
N GLU A 333 22.36 3.91 2.19
CA GLU A 333 23.55 4.63 2.65
C GLU A 333 23.43 6.16 2.58
N LYS A 334 22.57 6.72 1.73
CA LYS A 334 22.37 8.17 1.67
C LYS A 334 21.62 8.62 2.91
N MET A 335 22.38 9.13 3.88
CA MET A 335 21.83 9.69 5.10
C MET A 335 21.34 11.12 4.91
N PHE A 336 20.21 11.44 5.52
CA PHE A 336 19.61 12.76 5.57
C PHE A 336 18.99 13.01 6.95
N LEU A 337 18.58 14.25 7.20
CA LEU A 337 17.93 14.65 8.46
C LEU A 337 16.43 14.43 8.36
N ILE A 338 15.91 13.50 9.16
CA ILE A 338 14.47 13.30 9.32
C ILE A 338 14.00 14.27 10.41
N THR A 339 13.15 15.22 10.01
CA THR A 339 12.55 16.23 10.90
C THR A 339 11.04 16.09 10.94
N ASP A 340 10.45 16.51 12.06
CA ASP A 340 9.01 16.76 12.19
C ASP A 340 8.08 15.65 11.68
N SER A 341 8.52 14.41 11.86
CA SER A 341 7.78 13.21 11.48
C SER A 341 7.26 12.52 12.73
N ALA A 342 5.99 12.75 13.06
CA ALA A 342 5.37 12.12 14.22
C ALA A 342 5.46 10.60 14.09
N GLY A 343 5.85 9.89 15.15
CA GLY A 343 6.13 8.45 15.06
C GLY A 343 7.58 8.12 14.69
N ILE A 344 8.43 9.13 14.45
CA ILE A 344 9.89 8.97 14.35
C ILE A 344 10.59 9.97 15.29
N ASN A 345 10.23 11.24 15.19
CA ASN A 345 10.86 12.30 15.97
C ASN A 345 10.19 12.54 17.33
N SER A 346 9.03 11.92 17.60
CA SER A 346 8.24 12.11 18.83
C SER A 346 7.25 10.96 19.10
N ARG A 347 6.79 10.73 20.34
CA ARG A 347 7.09 11.45 21.60
C ARG A 347 8.33 10.94 22.35
N VAL A 348 8.63 9.65 22.29
CA VAL A 348 9.94 9.12 22.72
C VAL A 348 10.93 9.43 21.59
N GLY A 349 10.60 8.92 20.39
CA GLY A 349 11.29 9.23 19.14
C GLY A 349 12.79 8.92 19.18
N PHE A 350 13.48 9.32 18.12
CA PHE A 350 14.92 9.12 17.95
C PHE A 350 15.70 10.44 17.88
N GLY A 351 15.09 11.53 18.38
CA GLY A 351 15.58 12.91 18.24
C GLY A 351 14.87 13.67 17.12
N ASN A 352 14.98 15.01 17.12
CA ASN A 352 14.47 15.89 16.06
C ASN A 352 15.49 17.03 15.80
N PRO A 353 16.26 17.01 14.70
CA PRO A 353 16.31 15.97 13.67
C PRO A 353 16.95 14.65 14.16
N VAL A 354 16.71 13.57 13.42
CA VAL A 354 17.52 12.34 13.48
C VAL A 354 18.18 12.10 12.13
N ARG A 355 19.47 11.75 12.10
CA ARG A 355 20.21 11.45 10.86
C ARG A 355 20.12 9.95 10.53
N ASN A 356 19.47 9.61 9.43
CA ASN A 356 19.35 8.22 8.97
C ASN A 356 19.08 8.14 7.46
N SER A 357 18.85 6.96 6.90
CA SER A 357 18.52 6.73 5.48
C SER A 357 17.14 6.07 5.31
N CYS A 358 16.75 5.72 4.08
CA CYS A 358 15.43 5.16 3.78
C CYS A 358 15.15 3.87 4.57
N VAL A 359 16.20 3.07 4.83
CA VAL A 359 16.11 1.83 5.61
C VAL A 359 15.85 2.04 7.09
N PHE A 360 15.71 3.28 7.57
CA PHE A 360 15.24 3.51 8.93
C PHE A 360 13.79 3.03 9.10
N CYS A 361 12.91 3.43 8.18
CA CYS A 361 11.51 3.03 8.17
C CYS A 361 11.26 1.83 7.25
N HIS A 362 11.99 1.74 6.14
CA HIS A 362 11.87 0.65 5.18
C HIS A 362 12.90 -0.45 5.49
N ASN A 363 12.78 -1.06 6.67
CA ASN A 363 13.86 -1.81 7.31
C ASN A 363 13.74 -3.35 7.20
N MET A 364 12.60 -3.90 6.76
CA MET A 364 12.48 -5.35 6.53
C MET A 364 13.22 -5.76 5.26
N SER A 365 14.18 -6.68 5.39
CA SER A 365 15.13 -7.05 4.34
C SER A 365 14.49 -7.34 2.97
N GLN A 366 13.40 -8.11 2.94
CA GLN A 366 12.78 -8.57 1.68
C GLN A 366 11.64 -7.69 1.19
N MET A 367 11.06 -6.81 2.01
CA MET A 367 9.78 -6.18 1.70
C MET A 367 9.77 -4.66 1.90
N GLY A 368 10.75 -4.12 2.62
CA GLY A 368 10.83 -2.70 2.91
C GLY A 368 9.63 -2.18 3.72
N ASN A 369 8.79 -3.05 4.30
CA ASN A 369 7.89 -2.62 5.36
C ASN A 369 8.65 -2.56 6.68
N ASP A 370 8.03 -1.98 7.71
CA ASP A 370 8.66 -1.82 8.99
C ASP A 370 8.58 -3.09 9.83
N VAL A 371 9.72 -3.61 10.27
CA VAL A 371 9.86 -4.74 11.22
C VAL A 371 9.48 -4.32 12.64
N ALA A 372 9.67 -3.04 12.97
CA ALA A 372 9.33 -2.38 14.23
C ALA A 372 8.07 -1.52 14.01
N PRO A 373 6.89 -2.15 14.06
CA PRO A 373 5.70 -1.51 13.55
C PRO A 373 5.31 -0.26 14.33
N GLY A 374 4.92 0.76 13.58
CA GLY A 374 4.43 2.03 14.10
C GLY A 374 4.06 2.95 12.95
N GLN A 375 3.00 3.73 13.14
CA GLN A 375 2.50 4.68 12.15
C GLN A 375 3.34 5.97 12.19
N VAL A 376 3.58 6.55 11.02
CA VAL A 376 4.42 7.74 10.85
C VAL A 376 3.66 8.80 10.06
N ASP A 377 3.75 10.06 10.50
CA ASP A 377 3.31 11.20 9.68
C ASP A 377 4.49 11.72 8.88
N LEU A 378 4.46 11.50 7.56
CA LEU A 378 5.44 12.06 6.63
C LEU A 378 5.06 13.47 6.17
N GLY A 379 3.85 13.93 6.47
CA GLY A 379 3.28 15.16 5.94
C GLY A 379 2.63 14.97 4.57
N THR A 380 2.13 13.77 4.24
CA THR A 380 1.47 13.51 2.95
C THR A 380 0.05 14.06 2.92
N THR A 381 -0.58 14.21 4.09
CA THR A 381 -1.95 14.72 4.26
C THR A 381 -2.05 15.90 5.22
N THR A 382 -1.01 16.16 6.02
CA THR A 382 -0.97 17.22 7.04
C THR A 382 -0.15 18.43 6.59
N MET A 383 -0.71 19.63 6.77
CA MET A 383 -0.04 20.90 6.48
C MET A 383 1.06 21.20 7.51
N PRO A 384 2.16 21.89 7.13
CA PRO A 384 2.38 22.58 5.85
C PRO A 384 3.06 21.72 4.76
N PHE A 385 3.34 20.45 5.05
CA PHE A 385 4.12 19.59 4.14
C PHE A 385 3.28 18.97 3.01
N ALA A 386 1.98 18.82 3.23
CA ALA A 386 1.09 18.21 2.26
C ALA A 386 0.83 19.14 1.07
N ASP A 387 0.78 18.55 -0.12
CA ASP A 387 0.37 19.26 -1.33
C ASP A 387 -1.12 19.70 -1.21
N PRO A 388 -1.51 20.84 -1.82
CA PRO A 388 -2.84 21.41 -1.65
C PRO A 388 -3.90 20.69 -2.51
N TRP A 389 -4.38 19.53 -2.06
CA TRP A 389 -5.44 18.78 -2.75
C TRP A 389 -6.84 19.34 -2.46
N ARG A 390 -7.30 20.27 -3.31
CA ARG A 390 -8.57 20.99 -3.13
C ARG A 390 -9.82 20.10 -3.26
N ASP A 391 -9.69 18.97 -3.93
CA ASP A 391 -10.74 17.97 -4.14
C ASP A 391 -10.82 16.92 -3.02
N LEU A 392 -9.90 16.97 -2.04
CA LEU A 392 -9.99 16.24 -0.78
C LEU A 392 -10.59 17.12 0.33
N PRO A 393 -11.25 16.52 1.34
CA PRO A 393 -11.71 17.24 2.50
C PRO A 393 -10.53 17.85 3.26
N LEU A 394 -10.76 18.97 3.94
CA LEU A 394 -9.80 19.58 4.84
C LEU A 394 -10.43 19.71 6.22
N PHE A 395 -9.75 19.14 7.20
CA PHE A 395 -10.17 19.17 8.58
C PHE A 395 -9.27 20.10 9.39
N ARG A 396 -9.87 20.88 10.29
CA ARG A 396 -9.17 21.50 11.41
C ARG A 396 -9.29 20.58 12.62
N ILE A 397 -8.15 20.09 13.07
CA ILE A 397 -8.05 19.37 14.34
C ILE A 397 -7.60 20.35 15.42
N THR A 398 -8.31 20.40 16.55
CA THR A 398 -7.90 21.18 17.72
C THR A 398 -7.61 20.26 18.88
N CYS A 399 -6.35 20.17 19.32
CA CYS A 399 -5.97 19.38 20.48
C CYS A 399 -6.58 19.98 21.76
N LEU A 400 -7.31 19.15 22.51
CA LEU A 400 -7.92 19.51 23.79
C LEU A 400 -6.92 19.37 24.95
N LYS A 401 -5.98 18.43 24.85
CA LYS A 401 -4.94 18.19 25.86
C LYS A 401 -3.60 18.81 25.43
N ALA A 402 -2.54 18.02 25.47
CA ALA A 402 -1.22 18.42 25.01
C ALA A 402 -1.25 18.71 23.50
N PRO A 403 -0.54 19.76 23.03
CA PRO A 403 -0.45 20.04 21.60
C PRO A 403 0.22 18.89 20.85
N HIS A 404 0.00 18.85 19.53
CA HIS A 404 0.73 17.95 18.65
C HIS A 404 2.23 18.29 18.68
N PRO A 405 3.13 17.29 18.77
CA PRO A 405 4.56 17.54 18.92
C PRO A 405 5.21 18.39 17.82
N HIS A 406 4.63 18.42 16.62
CA HIS A 406 5.20 19.10 15.45
C HIS A 406 4.30 20.19 14.86
N TYR A 407 3.02 20.21 15.19
CA TYR A 407 2.03 21.10 14.55
C TYR A 407 1.34 22.03 15.55
N GLY A 408 1.62 21.90 16.85
CA GLY A 408 0.98 22.71 17.87
C GLY A 408 -0.47 22.29 18.14
N ARG A 409 -1.30 23.23 18.58
CA ARG A 409 -2.66 22.95 19.04
C ARG A 409 -3.69 22.83 17.92
N VAL A 410 -3.46 23.49 16.79
CA VAL A 410 -4.36 23.53 15.65
C VAL A 410 -3.65 22.95 14.44
N ILE A 411 -4.24 21.93 13.84
CA ILE A 411 -3.63 21.14 12.77
C ILE A 411 -4.59 21.13 11.59
N LEU A 412 -4.08 21.36 10.39
CA LEU A 412 -4.86 21.21 9.16
C LEU A 412 -4.44 19.93 8.45
N THR A 413 -5.38 19.03 8.20
CA THR A 413 -5.10 17.74 7.55
C THR A 413 -6.25 17.29 6.68
N MET A 414 -5.94 16.57 5.60
CA MET A 414 -6.92 15.95 4.72
C MET A 414 -7.32 14.54 5.17
N ASP A 415 -6.52 13.94 6.05
CA ASP A 415 -6.77 12.64 6.65
C ASP A 415 -6.11 12.61 8.04
N PRO A 416 -6.88 12.60 9.14
CA PRO A 416 -6.29 12.52 10.48
C PRO A 416 -5.55 11.20 10.75
N GLY A 417 -5.66 10.20 9.87
CA GLY A 417 -4.87 8.98 9.92
C GLY A 417 -5.16 8.15 11.17
N TYR A 418 -4.11 7.73 11.87
CA TYR A 418 -4.18 6.89 13.05
C TYR A 418 -4.91 7.54 14.24
N ALA A 419 -5.03 8.88 14.28
CA ALA A 419 -5.88 9.56 15.26
C ALA A 419 -7.35 9.13 15.19
N MET A 420 -7.83 8.69 14.01
CA MET A 420 -9.18 8.13 13.84
C MET A 420 -9.31 6.70 14.40
N THR A 421 -8.22 6.10 14.86
CA THR A 421 -8.19 4.80 15.54
C THR A 421 -7.93 4.98 17.04
N THR A 422 -6.99 5.85 17.41
CA THR A 422 -6.55 6.00 18.81
C THR A 422 -7.30 7.08 19.59
N GLY A 423 -7.94 8.03 18.90
CA GLY A 423 -8.51 9.23 19.51
C GLY A 423 -7.46 10.21 20.05
N ARG A 424 -6.17 10.03 19.75
CA ARG A 424 -5.09 10.89 20.26
C ARG A 424 -4.68 11.93 19.22
N CYS A 425 -4.62 13.20 19.63
CA CYS A 425 -4.17 14.31 18.82
C CYS A 425 -2.72 14.11 18.36
N ALA A 426 -1.89 13.47 19.19
CA ALA A 426 -0.49 13.12 18.88
C ALA A 426 -0.33 12.10 17.75
N ASP A 427 -1.42 11.48 17.28
CA ASP A 427 -1.43 10.52 16.18
C ASP A 427 -2.02 11.09 14.88
N VAL A 428 -2.34 12.39 14.85
CA VAL A 428 -2.86 13.05 13.65
C VAL A 428 -1.84 12.95 12.51
N GLY A 429 -2.32 12.53 11.34
CA GLY A 429 -1.53 12.38 10.12
C GLY A 429 -0.68 11.10 10.06
N LYS A 430 -0.52 10.38 11.17
CA LYS A 430 0.25 9.14 11.18
C LYS A 430 -0.45 8.07 10.36
N ILE A 431 0.29 7.41 9.47
CA ILE A 431 -0.18 6.27 8.69
C ILE A 431 0.86 5.14 8.67
N THR A 432 0.42 3.94 8.36
CA THR A 432 1.28 2.78 8.20
C THR A 432 2.16 2.93 6.96
N LEU A 433 3.44 2.60 7.12
CA LEU A 433 4.43 2.56 6.04
C LEU A 433 4.02 1.54 4.97
N GLN A 434 4.14 1.93 3.71
CA GLN A 434 3.69 1.11 2.59
C GLN A 434 4.73 0.02 2.25
N SER A 435 4.25 -1.14 1.82
CA SER A 435 5.11 -2.19 1.25
C SER A 435 5.64 -1.77 -0.12
N MET A 436 6.85 -2.20 -0.46
CA MET A 436 7.55 -1.74 -1.67
C MET A 436 7.58 -2.75 -2.82
N ARG A 437 6.98 -3.94 -2.66
CA ARG A 437 6.90 -4.95 -3.74
C ARG A 437 5.77 -4.66 -4.71
N GLY A 438 6.01 -4.96 -5.98
CA GLY A 438 5.03 -4.80 -7.06
C GLY A 438 4.63 -3.35 -7.29
N LEU A 439 5.49 -2.37 -6.96
CA LEU A 439 5.15 -0.94 -7.08
C LEU A 439 4.82 -0.58 -8.54
N ALA A 440 5.62 -1.03 -9.49
CA ALA A 440 5.48 -0.73 -10.92
C ALA A 440 4.10 -1.07 -11.53
N ALA A 441 3.31 -1.93 -10.88
CA ALA A 441 2.00 -2.35 -11.36
C ALA A 441 0.82 -1.56 -10.78
N ARG A 442 1.03 -0.65 -9.82
CA ARG A 442 -0.07 -0.13 -8.99
C ARG A 442 -0.02 1.35 -8.69
N ALA A 443 0.51 2.16 -9.60
CA ALA A 443 0.46 3.62 -9.48
C ALA A 443 -1.00 4.16 -9.38
N PRO A 444 -1.22 5.38 -8.86
CA PRO A 444 -0.28 6.21 -8.08
C PRO A 444 0.12 5.63 -6.70
N TYR A 445 0.92 6.37 -5.94
CA TYR A 445 1.53 5.92 -4.68
C TYR A 445 1.20 6.82 -3.49
N PHE A 446 1.62 6.39 -2.29
CA PHE A 446 1.15 6.86 -0.98
C PHE A 446 -0.33 6.50 -0.71
N SER A 447 -0.75 6.59 0.55
CA SER A 447 -2.13 6.25 0.94
C SER A 447 -3.19 7.09 0.23
N ASN A 448 -2.85 8.31 -0.18
CA ASN A 448 -3.72 9.29 -0.82
C ASN A 448 -3.48 9.43 -2.34
N GLY A 449 -2.66 8.57 -2.96
CA GLY A 449 -2.39 8.64 -4.41
C GLY A 449 -1.61 9.89 -4.84
N LEU A 450 -0.82 10.47 -3.95
CA LEU A 450 -0.03 11.69 -4.14
C LEU A 450 0.94 11.60 -5.34
N ALA A 451 1.73 10.52 -5.42
CA ALA A 451 2.76 10.39 -6.43
C ALA A 451 2.24 9.62 -7.64
N LYS A 452 2.19 10.27 -8.80
CA LYS A 452 1.68 9.70 -10.06
C LYS A 452 2.54 8.56 -10.59
N ASP A 453 3.85 8.62 -10.34
CA ASP A 453 4.84 7.65 -10.79
C ASP A 453 5.91 7.42 -9.70
N LEU A 454 6.84 6.51 -9.98
CA LEU A 454 7.91 6.14 -9.05
C LEU A 454 8.87 7.31 -8.77
N ARG A 455 9.06 8.19 -9.75
CA ARG A 455 9.91 9.38 -9.62
C ARG A 455 9.30 10.37 -8.63
N GLY A 456 7.98 10.55 -8.67
CA GLY A 456 7.23 11.37 -7.71
C GLY A 456 7.35 10.92 -6.26
N ILE A 457 7.61 9.62 -6.00
CA ILE A 457 7.94 9.15 -4.65
C ILE A 457 9.27 9.77 -4.20
N VAL A 458 10.31 9.65 -5.03
CA VAL A 458 11.66 10.15 -4.72
C VAL A 458 11.64 11.66 -4.54
N ASP A 459 11.00 12.39 -5.46
CA ASP A 459 10.93 13.85 -5.42
C ASP A 459 10.14 14.35 -4.19
N TYR A 460 9.12 13.61 -3.74
CA TYR A 460 8.43 13.94 -2.49
C TYR A 460 9.38 13.85 -1.28
N TYR A 461 10.12 12.75 -1.13
CA TYR A 461 11.05 12.59 -0.01
C TYR A 461 12.20 13.61 -0.08
N ASP A 462 12.74 13.85 -1.28
CA ASP A 462 13.80 14.85 -1.51
C ASP A 462 13.35 16.24 -1.07
N ARG A 463 12.15 16.65 -1.46
CA ARG A 463 11.54 17.94 -1.06
C ARG A 463 11.21 17.97 0.43
N ARG A 464 10.61 16.91 0.98
CA ARG A 464 10.13 16.86 2.36
C ARG A 464 11.27 16.95 3.38
N TYR A 465 12.42 16.36 3.07
CA TYR A 465 13.56 16.31 4.00
C TYR A 465 14.78 17.07 3.50
N ASN A 466 14.66 17.79 2.38
CA ASN A 466 15.77 18.51 1.74
C ASN A 466 17.01 17.61 1.58
N ILE A 467 16.82 16.42 1.01
CA ILE A 467 17.85 15.36 0.99
C ILE A 467 19.02 15.76 0.10
N GLY A 468 18.75 16.44 -1.02
CA GLY A 468 19.77 16.85 -1.98
C GLY A 468 20.24 15.69 -2.84
N TYR A 469 19.30 14.87 -3.31
CA TYR A 469 19.63 13.84 -4.30
C TYR A 469 20.05 14.49 -5.62
N THR A 470 21.15 14.01 -6.18
CA THR A 470 21.52 14.28 -7.57
C THR A 470 20.51 13.63 -8.52
N GLU A 471 20.40 14.11 -9.75
CA GLU A 471 19.53 13.47 -10.76
C GLU A 471 19.88 11.99 -11.01
N GLN A 472 21.16 11.63 -10.92
CA GLN A 472 21.59 10.24 -11.03
C GLN A 472 21.06 9.40 -9.86
N GLU A 473 21.14 9.90 -8.62
CA GLU A 473 20.60 9.20 -7.45
C GLU A 473 19.07 9.03 -7.55
N LYS A 474 18.36 10.06 -8.04
CA LYS A 474 16.91 9.98 -8.25
C LYS A 474 16.54 8.93 -9.30
N GLN A 475 17.28 8.90 -10.40
CA GLN A 475 17.09 7.89 -11.45
C GLN A 475 17.41 6.48 -10.95
N ASP A 476 18.50 6.32 -10.19
CA ASP A 476 18.91 5.04 -9.61
C ASP A 476 17.86 4.51 -8.62
N LEU A 477 17.33 5.37 -7.73
CA LEU A 477 16.22 5.01 -6.82
C LEU A 477 14.95 4.64 -7.59
N THR A 478 14.61 5.39 -8.63
CA THR A 478 13.45 5.13 -9.48
C THR A 478 13.58 3.78 -10.18
N ASN A 479 14.74 3.49 -10.75
CA ASN A 479 15.03 2.22 -11.42
C ASN A 479 14.99 1.05 -10.43
N MET A 480 15.56 1.23 -9.24
CA MET A 480 15.49 0.23 -8.17
C MET A 480 14.04 -0.08 -7.80
N MET A 481 13.20 0.93 -7.52
CA MET A 481 11.78 0.71 -7.18
C MET A 481 10.98 0.07 -8.32
N SER A 482 11.36 0.32 -9.58
CA SER A 482 10.72 -0.32 -10.74
C SER A 482 11.02 -1.82 -10.86
N ALA A 483 12.06 -2.30 -10.17
CA ALA A 483 12.47 -3.70 -10.14
C ALA A 483 11.96 -4.47 -8.90
N LEU A 484 11.14 -3.85 -8.03
CA LEU A 484 10.70 -4.46 -6.77
C LEU A 484 9.43 -5.29 -6.86
#